data_AF-K1T9M2-F1
#
_entry.id   AF-K1T9M2-F1
#
_cell.length_a   1.000
_cell.length_b   1.000
_cell.length_c   1.000
_cell.angle_alpha   90.00
_cell.angle_beta   90.00
_cell.angle_gamma   90.00
#
_symmetry.space_group_name_H-M   'P 1'
#
loop_
_entity.id
_entity.type
_entity.pdbx_description
1 polymer ?
#
loop_
_entity_poly.entity_id
_entity_poly.type
_entity_poly.pdbx_seq_one_letter_code
_entity_poly.pdbx_strand_id
1 'polypeptide(L)' 'MQMTLLKLLDRHNEEMKARVGVDRAPTTMSTYVYTRRTLAEFIKTEFKVSDLVFGQTAQRAVHP' A
#
# COMPACT_ATOMS: atom_id res chain seq x y z
N MET A 1 8.29 12.14 -9.35
CA MET A 1 7.42 12.06 -8.16
C MET A 1 7.94 10.91 -7.29
N GLN A 2 8.26 11.15 -6.02
CA GLN A 2 8.71 10.08 -5.12
C GLN A 2 7.57 9.08 -4.88
N MET A 3 7.89 7.79 -5.00
CA MET A 3 6.97 6.71 -4.66
C MET A 3 6.87 6.62 -3.14
N THR A 4 5.67 6.37 -2.64
CA THR A 4 5.40 6.17 -1.22
C THR A 4 4.61 4.90 -1.02
N LEU A 5 4.60 4.37 0.21
CA LEU A 5 3.97 3.11 0.52
C LEU A 5 2.46 3.15 0.24
N LEU A 6 1.78 4.23 0.66
CA LEU A 6 0.34 4.35 0.40
C LEU A 6 0.04 4.57 -1.09
N LYS A 7 0.89 5.29 -1.84
CA LYS A 7 0.71 5.43 -3.30
C LYS A 7 0.91 4.11 -4.04
N LEU A 8 1.85 3.29 -3.60
CA LEU A 8 2.04 1.96 -4.17
C LEU A 8 0.82 1.08 -3.94
N LEU A 9 0.25 1.13 -2.72
CA LEU A 9 -0.96 0.41 -2.37
C LEU A 9 -2.18 0.93 -3.14
N ASP A 10 -2.30 2.25 -3.33
CA ASP A 10 -3.37 2.86 -4.12
C ASP A 10 -3.35 2.34 -5.56
N ARG A 11 -2.17 2.32 -6.20
CA ARG A 11 -2.00 1.76 -7.54
C ARG A 11 -2.37 0.27 -7.58
N HIS A 12 -1.93 -0.52 -6.60
CA HIS A 12 -2.31 -1.94 -6.52
C HIS A 12 -3.83 -2.12 -6.42
N ASN A 13 -4.49 -1.31 -5.58
CA ASN A 13 -5.94 -1.37 -5.41
C ASN A 13 -6.69 -1.01 -6.70
N GLU A 14 -6.18 -0.05 -7.48
CA GLU A 14 -6.72 0.30 -8.80
C GLU A 14 -6.58 -0.87 -9.80
N GLU A 15 -5.40 -1.50 -9.85
CA GLU A 15 -5.17 -2.69 -10.68
C GLU A 15 -6.08 -3.85 -10.31
N MET A 16 -6.32 -4.07 -9.01
CA MET A 16 -7.23 -5.12 -8.55
C MET A 16 -8.70 -4.78 -8.82
N LYS A 17 -9.07 -3.50 -8.71
CA LYS A 17 -10.42 -3.03 -9.02
C LYS A 17 -10.78 -3.29 -10.49
N ALA A 18 -9.84 -3.10 -11.40
CA ALA A 18 -10.03 -3.38 -12.83
C ALA A 18 -10.30 -4.87 -13.13
N ARG A 19 -10.03 -5.76 -12.19
CA ARG A 19 -10.21 -7.22 -12.31
C ARG A 19 -11.49 -7.75 -11.66
N VAL A 20 -12.27 -6.88 -11.02
CA VAL A 20 -13.55 -7.25 -10.42
C VAL A 20 -14.51 -7.73 -11.51
N GLY A 21 -15.09 -8.91 -11.30
CA GLY A 21 -15.95 -9.58 -12.29
C GLY A 21 -15.19 -10.41 -13.33
N VAL A 22 -13.85 -10.36 -13.35
CA VAL A 22 -13.01 -11.28 -14.13
C VAL A 22 -12.55 -12.43 -13.25
N ASP A 23 -11.61 -12.17 -12.35
CA ASP A 23 -11.07 -13.14 -11.38
C ASP A 23 -11.22 -12.66 -9.93
N ARG A 24 -11.84 -11.49 -9.70
CA ARG A 24 -12.03 -10.91 -8.36
C ARG A 24 -13.50 -10.68 -8.02
N ALA A 25 -13.88 -11.05 -6.80
CA ALA A 25 -15.20 -10.75 -6.26
C ALA A 25 -15.31 -9.27 -5.89
N PRO A 26 -16.46 -8.61 -6.10
CA PRO A 26 -16.67 -7.21 -5.69
C PRO A 26 -16.44 -6.99 -4.19
N THR A 27 -16.75 -7.99 -3.36
CA THR A 27 -16.58 -7.96 -1.90
C THR A 27 -15.12 -7.82 -1.48
N THR A 28 -14.17 -8.29 -2.29
CA THR A 28 -12.72 -8.19 -2.02
C THR A 28 -12.24 -6.74 -1.96
N MET A 29 -12.91 -5.82 -2.65
CA MET A 29 -12.52 -4.40 -2.63
C MET A 29 -12.72 -3.76 -1.25
N SER A 30 -13.68 -4.24 -0.46
CA SER A 30 -13.90 -3.73 0.90
C SER A 30 -12.69 -4.01 1.80
N THR A 31 -12.06 -5.18 1.65
CA THR A 31 -10.81 -5.53 2.34
C THR A 31 -9.67 -4.59 1.95
N TYR A 32 -9.50 -4.29 0.66
CA TYR A 32 -8.43 -3.39 0.21
C TYR A 32 -8.57 -1.95 0.71
N VAL A 33 -9.79 -1.41 0.69
CA VAL A 33 -10.07 -0.09 1.28
C VAL A 33 -9.80 -0.10 2.78
N TYR A 34 -10.23 -1.15 3.48
CA TYR A 34 -9.98 -1.30 4.91
C TYR A 34 -8.48 -1.38 5.21
N THR A 35 -7.73 -2.23 4.52
CA THR A 35 -6.27 -2.37 4.68
C THR A 35 -5.56 -1.04 4.45
N ARG A 36 -5.93 -0.29 3.40
CA ARG A 36 -5.34 1.02 3.11
C ARG A 36 -5.60 2.03 4.24
N ARG A 37 -6.82 2.05 4.79
CA ARG A 37 -7.16 2.92 5.92
C ARG A 37 -6.36 2.56 7.17
N THR A 38 -6.36 1.28 7.55
CA THR A 38 -5.63 0.79 8.73
C THR A 38 -4.14 1.06 8.60
N LEU A 39 -3.55 0.87 7.41
CA LEU A 39 -2.14 1.16 7.19
C LEU A 39 -1.84 2.67 7.29
N ALA A 40 -2.70 3.53 6.75
CA ALA A 40 -2.53 4.98 6.86
C ALA A 40 -2.62 5.45 8.33
N GLU A 41 -3.57 4.90 9.10
CA GLU A 41 -3.70 5.18 10.54
C GLU A 41 -2.48 4.69 11.32
N PHE A 42 -1.98 3.51 11.02
CA PHE A 42 -0.77 2.96 11.62
C PHE A 42 0.45 3.84 11.32
N ILE A 43 0.67 4.22 10.06
CA ILE A 43 1.80 5.09 9.66
C ILE A 43 1.74 6.41 10.41
N LYS A 44 0.56 7.04 10.48
CA LYS A 44 0.35 8.29 11.20
C LYS A 44 0.60 8.15 12.69
N THR A 45 0.19 7.04 13.29
CA THR A 45 0.28 6.82 14.74
C THR A 45 1.70 6.47 15.17
N GLU A 46 2.38 5.58 14.46
CA GLU A 46 3.69 5.07 14.86
C GLU A 46 4.85 5.95 14.36
N PHE A 47 4.77 6.40 13.11
CA PHE A 47 5.88 7.12 12.47
C PHE A 47 5.68 8.64 12.46
N LYS A 48 4.50 9.13 12.88
CA LYS A 48 4.14 10.56 12.92
C LYS A 48 4.29 11.28 11.57
N VAL A 49 4.23 10.53 10.48
CA VAL A 49 4.24 11.03 9.09
C VAL A 49 2.95 10.64 8.39
N SER A 50 2.61 11.33 7.30
CA SER A 50 1.41 11.02 6.52
C SER A 50 1.58 9.82 5.59
N ASP A 51 2.82 9.48 5.23
CA ASP A 51 3.18 8.36 4.35
C ASP A 51 4.67 8.05 4.50
N LEU A 52 5.08 6.89 4.00
CA LEU A 52 6.48 6.44 4.00
C LEU A 52 7.03 6.48 2.59
N VAL A 53 8.16 7.14 2.38
CA VAL A 53 8.87 7.08 1.09
C VAL A 53 9.26 5.62 0.82
N PHE A 54 8.83 5.11 -0.32
CA PHE A 54 9.09 3.75 -0.74
C PHE A 54 10.19 3.77 -1.80
N GLY A 55 11.36 3.25 -1.44
CA GLY A 55 12.54 3.17 -2.33
C GLY A 55 13.60 4.23 -2.03
N GLN A 56 14.64 3.79 -1.30
CA GLN A 56 16.07 4.08 -1.58
C GLN A 56 17.05 3.34 -0.65
N THR A 57 16.59 2.56 0.34
CA THR A 57 17.49 1.69 1.14
C THR A 57 16.84 0.35 1.47
N ALA A 58 16.96 -0.61 0.56
CA ALA A 58 16.76 -2.04 0.86
C ALA A 58 17.93 -2.90 0.33
N GLN A 59 19.12 -2.30 0.09
CA GLN A 59 20.26 -2.99 -0.49
C GLN A 59 21.46 -3.20 0.46
N ARG A 60 21.33 -2.91 1.77
CA ARG A 60 22.45 -3.10 2.72
C ARG A 60 22.03 -3.80 4.01
N ALA A 61 21.45 -4.99 3.88
CA ALA A 61 21.37 -5.95 4.98
C ALA A 61 21.69 -7.39 4.52
N VAL A 62 22.52 -7.53 3.48
CA VAL A 62 23.27 -8.79 3.30
C VAL A 62 24.55 -8.59 4.11
N HIS A 63 24.60 -9.24 5.27
CA HIS A 63 25.71 -9.28 6.21
C HIS A 63 27.04 -9.68 5.54
N PRO A 64 28.21 -9.26 6.08
CA PRO A 64 29.52 -9.80 5.71
C PRO A 64 29.66 -11.29 6.06
#